data_AF-A0A6N3DK15-F1
#
_entry.id   AF-A0A6N3DK15-F1
#
_cell.length_a   1.000
_cell.length_b   1.000
_cell.length_c   1.000
_cell.angle_alpha   90.00
_cell.angle_beta   90.00
_cell.angle_gamma   90.00
#
_symmetry.space_group_name_H-M   'P 1'
#
loop_
_entity.id
_entity.type
_entity.pdbx_description
1 polymer ?
#
loop_
_entity_poly.entity_id
_entity_poly.type
_entity_poly.pdbx_seq_one_letter_code
_entity_poly.pdbx_strand_id
1 'polypeptide(L)'
;MRSNFIQRLPKWLWIEHFTIDYYHYCYYLGNVGYRFLDSLAKWVMTALTIATVLAVVVALFKHREYAPNFEAPTPWRMAALPFIVSLMGWMPCPIEISAINSMWSVEKRKTVNMSEDDAVFDFNTGYVGTAILALIFCALGALIQFGSGEEVQGASAAYIAQFVNMYAEVLGEWARFLITLIAFLCIFGTVITVIDGYSRANNESLRLLLGKKKSSQKALYAWMTVTAAVGLVIVYLFAGNVASMLRFAMIASFITTPFFGYLNYSLVNNKEHQIKPWLKVLSIIGLIYLFGFALFFIIAWLTGNI
;
A
#
# COMPACT_ATOMS: atom_id res chain seq x y z
N MET A 1 21.79 -39.28 8.87
CA MET A 1 20.49 -39.19 8.19
C MET A 1 19.67 -37.94 8.65
N ARG A 2 20.32 -36.79 8.85
CA ARG A 2 19.70 -35.53 9.33
C ARG A 2 19.95 -34.31 8.41
N SER A 3 20.67 -34.47 7.30
CA SER A 3 21.04 -33.35 6.40
C SER A 3 20.05 -33.11 5.25
N ASN A 4 19.10 -34.02 5.00
CA ASN A 4 18.24 -33.96 3.81
C ASN A 4 16.80 -33.47 4.09
N PHE A 5 16.48 -33.08 5.33
CA PHE A 5 15.13 -32.59 5.68
C PHE A 5 14.98 -31.08 5.46
N ILE A 6 16.06 -30.31 5.58
CA ILE A 6 16.06 -28.84 5.41
C ILE A 6 15.89 -28.44 3.93
N GLN A 7 16.35 -29.28 2.99
CA GLN A 7 16.21 -29.02 1.55
C GLN A 7 14.84 -29.36 0.96
N ARG A 8 13.94 -30.01 1.74
CA ARG A 8 12.57 -30.35 1.31
C ARG A 8 11.50 -29.46 1.92
N LEU A 9 11.87 -28.50 2.77
CA LEU A 9 10.92 -27.53 3.28
C LEU A 9 10.53 -26.58 2.14
N PRO A 10 9.24 -26.43 1.85
CA PRO A 10 8.81 -25.58 0.76
C PRO A 10 9.17 -24.12 1.06
N LYS A 11 9.56 -23.36 0.03
CA LYS A 11 10.17 -22.02 0.16
C LYS A 11 9.34 -21.00 0.96
N TRP A 12 8.05 -21.23 1.18
CA TRP A 12 7.17 -20.39 2.01
C TRP A 12 7.40 -20.52 3.52
N LEU A 13 7.93 -21.66 4.00
CA LEU A 13 8.32 -21.80 5.42
C LEU A 13 9.44 -20.84 5.82
N TRP A 14 10.26 -20.43 4.84
CA TRP A 14 11.30 -19.42 5.03
C TRP A 14 10.71 -18.03 5.25
N ILE A 15 9.57 -17.69 4.63
CA ILE A 15 8.89 -16.40 4.81
C ILE A 15 8.19 -16.36 6.18
N GLU A 16 7.58 -17.48 6.59
CA GLU A 16 7.01 -17.63 7.94
C GLU A 16 8.10 -17.54 9.01
N HIS A 17 9.22 -18.26 8.84
CA HIS A 17 10.37 -18.13 9.73
C HIS A 17 10.92 -16.70 9.70
N PHE A 18 11.12 -16.07 8.54
CA PHE A 18 11.64 -14.71 8.49
C PHE A 18 10.70 -13.69 9.16
N THR A 19 9.38 -13.85 9.04
CA THR A 19 8.40 -12.91 9.62
C THR A 19 8.24 -13.12 11.12
N ILE A 20 8.16 -14.38 11.57
CA ILE A 20 8.09 -14.74 12.99
C ILE A 20 9.43 -14.43 13.69
N ASP A 21 10.55 -14.80 13.06
CA ASP A 21 11.90 -14.46 13.50
C ASP A 21 12.09 -12.95 13.49
N TYR A 22 11.58 -12.19 12.52
CA TYR A 22 11.61 -10.72 12.50
C TYR A 22 10.90 -10.09 13.70
N TYR A 23 9.70 -10.57 14.06
CA TYR A 23 8.99 -10.07 15.24
C TYR A 23 9.65 -10.53 16.55
N HIS A 24 10.22 -11.74 16.59
CA HIS A 24 11.09 -12.19 17.68
C HIS A 24 12.39 -11.37 17.76
N TYR A 25 12.98 -10.97 16.64
CA TYR A 25 14.21 -10.17 16.56
C TYR A 25 13.94 -8.73 17.01
N CYS A 26 12.82 -8.15 16.61
CA CYS A 26 12.35 -6.85 17.11
C CYS A 26 12.03 -6.90 18.62
N TYR A 27 11.56 -8.04 19.13
CA TYR A 27 11.37 -8.28 20.57
C TYR A 27 12.70 -8.35 21.33
N TYR A 28 13.71 -9.05 20.80
CA TYR A 28 15.02 -9.17 21.45
C TYR A 28 15.91 -7.94 21.29
N LEU A 29 15.76 -7.13 20.23
CA LEU A 29 16.55 -5.92 19.99
C LEU A 29 15.87 -4.61 20.41
N GLY A 30 14.60 -4.65 20.80
CA GLY A 30 13.87 -3.47 21.29
C GLY A 30 13.98 -2.26 20.35
N ASN A 31 14.27 -1.08 20.93
CA ASN A 31 14.44 0.20 20.21
C ASN A 31 15.48 0.17 19.07
N VAL A 32 16.42 -0.77 19.07
CA VAL A 32 17.47 -0.87 18.04
C VAL A 32 16.89 -1.38 16.72
N GLY A 33 15.99 -2.36 16.77
CA GLY A 33 15.32 -2.89 15.59
C GLY A 33 14.45 -1.82 14.92
N TYR A 34 13.64 -1.09 15.70
CA TYR A 34 12.79 -0.02 15.19
C TYR A 34 13.61 1.10 14.52
N ARG A 35 14.69 1.58 15.15
CA ARG A 35 15.55 2.62 14.57
C ARG A 35 16.27 2.17 13.30
N PHE A 36 16.73 0.92 13.26
CA PHE A 36 17.35 0.34 12.06
C PHE A 36 16.35 0.28 10.91
N LEU A 37 15.14 -0.20 11.17
CA LEU A 37 14.10 -0.34 10.16
C LEU A 37 13.58 1.01 9.65
N ASP A 38 13.38 1.97 10.54
CA ASP A 38 13.02 3.34 10.17
C ASP A 38 14.11 3.99 9.31
N SER A 39 15.39 3.79 9.67
CA SER A 39 16.53 4.29 8.88
C SER A 39 16.62 3.59 7.52
N LEU A 40 16.42 2.27 7.48
CA LEU A 40 16.44 1.48 6.26
C LEU A 40 15.29 1.89 5.33
N ALA A 41 14.07 2.05 5.85
CA ALA A 41 12.91 2.48 5.08
C ALA A 41 13.15 3.86 4.45
N LYS A 42 13.68 4.82 5.22
CA LYS A 42 14.04 6.15 4.69
C LYS A 42 15.09 6.07 3.59
N TRP A 43 16.12 5.25 3.78
CA TRP A 43 17.16 5.05 2.77
C TRP A 43 16.59 4.43 1.48
N VAL A 44 15.78 3.37 1.61
CA VAL A 44 15.13 2.68 0.50
C VAL A 44 14.20 3.62 -0.27
N MET A 45 13.34 4.37 0.42
CA MET A 45 12.42 5.31 -0.23
C MET A 45 13.16 6.44 -0.94
N THR A 46 14.24 6.95 -0.35
CA THR A 46 15.08 7.97 -0.97
C THR A 46 15.78 7.43 -2.21
N ALA A 47 16.39 6.24 -2.12
CA ALA A 47 17.06 5.59 -3.23
C ALA A 47 16.09 5.29 -4.39
N LEU A 48 14.89 4.76 -4.10
CA LEU A 48 13.84 4.55 -5.09
C LEU A 48 13.47 5.85 -5.78
N THR A 49 13.16 6.89 -4.99
CA THR A 49 12.73 8.19 -5.53
C THR A 49 13.77 8.77 -6.47
N ILE A 50 15.05 8.76 -6.06
CA ILE A 50 16.16 9.23 -6.91
C ILE A 50 16.25 8.38 -8.18
N ALA A 51 16.22 7.06 -8.06
CA ALA A 51 16.33 6.17 -9.22
C ALA A 51 15.18 6.36 -10.21
N THR A 52 13.94 6.52 -9.72
CA THR A 52 12.75 6.76 -10.55
C THR A 52 12.81 8.13 -11.21
N VAL A 53 13.20 9.18 -10.48
CA VAL A 53 13.37 10.53 -11.07
C VAL A 53 14.43 10.50 -12.16
N LEU A 54 15.58 9.88 -11.91
CA LEU A 54 16.64 9.74 -12.90
C LEU A 54 16.15 8.95 -14.13
N ALA A 55 15.42 7.85 -13.92
CA ALA A 55 14.85 7.08 -15.00
C ALA A 55 13.87 7.91 -15.85
N VAL A 56 12.99 8.70 -15.23
CA VAL A 56 12.08 9.60 -15.95
C VAL A 56 12.85 10.67 -16.72
N VAL A 57 13.86 11.30 -16.13
CA VAL A 57 14.69 12.31 -16.79
C VAL A 57 15.41 11.73 -18.00
N VAL A 58 16.02 10.54 -17.87
CA VAL A 58 16.68 9.88 -19.00
C VAL A 58 15.66 9.48 -20.07
N ALA A 59 14.50 8.95 -19.67
CA ALA A 59 13.44 8.56 -20.60
C ALA A 59 12.85 9.75 -21.38
N LEU A 60 12.85 10.97 -20.82
CA LEU A 60 12.42 12.18 -21.53
C LEU A 60 13.31 12.54 -22.73
N PHE A 61 14.61 12.24 -22.64
CA PHE A 61 15.57 12.55 -23.70
C PHE A 61 15.85 11.35 -24.62
N LYS A 62 15.47 10.14 -24.22
CA LYS A 62 15.58 8.94 -25.06
C LYS A 62 14.50 8.98 -26.13
N HIS A 63 14.88 8.80 -27.40
CA HIS A 63 13.90 8.69 -28.48
C HIS A 63 13.04 7.45 -28.25
N ARG A 64 11.73 7.66 -28.28
CA ARG A 64 10.76 6.61 -28.05
C ARG A 64 10.28 6.06 -29.38
N GLU A 65 10.45 4.76 -29.58
CA GLU A 65 9.82 4.05 -30.69
C GLU A 65 8.52 3.42 -30.20
N TYR A 66 7.42 3.78 -30.85
CA TYR A 66 6.14 3.10 -30.65
C TYR A 66 6.14 1.77 -31.40
N ALA A 67 5.40 0.79 -30.89
CA ALA A 67 5.15 -0.45 -31.59
C ALA A 67 4.56 -0.19 -32.99
N PRO A 68 4.87 -1.03 -33.99
CA PRO A 68 4.27 -0.91 -35.32
C PRO A 68 2.74 -0.85 -35.24
N ASN A 69 2.12 0.11 -35.92
CA ASN A 69 0.66 0.35 -35.93
C ASN A 69 0.06 0.75 -34.57
N PHE A 70 0.85 1.33 -33.65
CA PHE A 70 0.31 1.86 -32.41
C PHE A 70 -0.65 3.03 -32.65
N GLU A 71 -1.92 2.84 -32.29
CA GLU A 71 -2.91 3.90 -32.18
C GLU A 71 -3.15 4.23 -30.71
N ALA A 72 -2.92 5.50 -30.34
CA ALA A 72 -3.14 5.93 -28.97
C ALA A 72 -4.64 5.84 -28.61
N PRO A 73 -5.03 5.13 -27.54
CA PRO A 73 -6.42 5.06 -27.12
C PRO A 73 -6.92 6.46 -26.71
N THR A 74 -8.14 6.81 -27.11
CA THR A 74 -8.76 8.06 -26.66
C THR A 74 -8.98 8.05 -25.13
N PRO A 75 -8.65 9.14 -24.42
CA PRO A 75 -8.86 9.23 -22.97
C PRO A 75 -10.34 9.27 -22.58
N TRP A 76 -11.25 9.54 -23.53
CA TRP A 76 -12.67 9.72 -23.29
C TRP A 76 -13.51 8.44 -23.43
N ARG A 77 -12.90 7.25 -23.25
CA ARG A 77 -13.61 5.97 -23.35
C ARG A 77 -14.44 5.73 -22.09
N MET A 78 -15.75 5.66 -22.24
CA MET A 78 -16.66 5.29 -21.14
C MET A 78 -16.29 3.92 -20.53
N ALA A 79 -15.75 3.00 -21.33
CA ALA A 79 -15.25 1.70 -20.85
C ALA A 79 -14.05 1.79 -19.88
N ALA A 80 -13.34 2.93 -19.82
CA ALA A 80 -12.25 3.15 -18.87
C ALA A 80 -12.73 3.70 -17.52
N LEU A 81 -13.96 4.24 -17.46
CA LEU A 81 -14.53 4.79 -16.22
C LEU A 81 -14.52 3.81 -15.04
N PRO A 82 -14.89 2.53 -15.19
CA PRO A 82 -14.89 1.60 -14.06
C PRO A 82 -13.49 1.41 -13.47
N PHE A 83 -12.46 1.37 -14.32
CA PHE A 83 -11.06 1.30 -13.89
C PHE A 83 -10.63 2.59 -13.18
N ILE A 84 -10.92 3.76 -13.77
CA ILE A 84 -10.58 5.06 -13.18
C ILE A 84 -11.26 5.24 -11.81
N VAL A 85 -12.55 4.92 -11.71
CA VAL A 85 -13.31 5.02 -10.46
C VAL A 85 -12.75 4.06 -9.40
N SER A 86 -12.44 2.82 -9.79
CA SER A 86 -11.84 1.83 -8.88
C SER A 86 -10.45 2.27 -8.41
N LEU A 87 -9.63 2.85 -9.31
CA LEU A 87 -8.30 3.37 -8.99
C LEU A 87 -8.40 4.56 -8.02
N MET A 88 -9.34 5.48 -8.25
CA MET A 88 -9.59 6.64 -7.37
C MET A 88 -10.06 6.24 -5.98
N GLY A 89 -10.88 5.19 -5.89
CA GLY A 89 -11.42 4.67 -4.65
C GLY A 89 -10.40 4.03 -3.72
N TRP A 90 -9.32 3.52 -4.29
CA TRP A 90 -8.28 2.75 -3.59
C TRP A 90 -7.01 3.57 -3.31
N MET A 91 -6.75 4.64 -4.08
CA MET A 91 -5.56 5.49 -3.93
C MET A 91 -5.79 6.73 -3.04
N PRO A 92 -4.77 7.20 -2.29
CA PRO A 92 -3.43 6.60 -2.16
C PRO A 92 -3.42 5.35 -1.27
N CYS A 93 -4.46 5.17 -0.47
CA CYS A 93 -4.62 4.07 0.45
C CYS A 93 -6.09 3.97 0.89
N PRO A 94 -6.60 2.76 1.22
CA PRO A 94 -7.91 2.61 1.85
C PRO A 94 -8.08 3.51 3.09
N ILE A 95 -9.24 4.17 3.22
CA ILE A 95 -9.48 5.20 4.26
C ILE A 95 -9.35 4.63 5.69
N GLU A 96 -9.56 3.33 5.90
CA GLU A 96 -9.36 2.68 7.21
C GLU A 96 -7.94 2.82 7.78
N ILE A 97 -6.94 3.07 6.93
CA ILE A 97 -5.56 3.27 7.38
C ILE A 97 -5.40 4.55 8.22
N SER A 98 -6.35 5.49 8.16
CA SER A 98 -6.36 6.64 9.06
C SER A 98 -6.40 6.24 10.55
N ALA A 99 -7.10 5.15 10.89
CA ALA A 99 -7.17 4.62 12.24
C ALA A 99 -5.82 4.02 12.66
N ILE A 100 -5.17 3.33 11.74
CA ILE A 100 -3.84 2.75 11.95
C ILE A 100 -2.80 3.86 12.17
N ASN A 101 -2.80 4.89 11.33
CA ASN A 101 -1.90 6.02 11.46
C ASN A 101 -2.10 6.78 12.79
N SER A 102 -3.35 6.91 13.24
CA SER A 102 -3.69 7.48 14.55
C SER A 102 -3.10 6.63 15.69
N MET A 103 -3.20 5.30 15.62
CA MET A 103 -2.62 4.41 16.64
C MET A 103 -1.10 4.51 16.69
N TRP A 104 -0.40 4.59 15.55
CA TRP A 104 1.05 4.81 15.53
C TRP A 104 1.45 6.16 16.11
N SER A 105 0.67 7.21 15.82
CA SER A 105 0.88 8.54 16.39
C SER A 105 0.72 8.52 17.92
N VAL A 106 -0.31 7.83 18.43
CA VAL A 106 -0.53 7.64 19.87
C VAL A 106 0.62 6.83 20.51
N GLU A 107 1.14 5.81 19.83
CA GLU A 107 2.27 5.03 20.33
C GLU A 107 3.56 5.86 20.36
N LYS A 108 3.85 6.62 19.30
CA LYS A 108 5.01 7.51 19.17
C LYS A 108 5.00 8.60 20.25
N ARG A 109 3.82 9.11 20.61
CA ARG A 109 3.64 10.10 21.69
C ARG A 109 4.08 9.60 23.08
N LYS A 110 4.18 8.28 23.29
CA LYS A 110 4.68 7.70 24.55
C LYS A 110 6.19 7.87 24.73
N THR A 111 6.93 8.02 23.64
CA THR A 111 8.40 8.11 23.66
C THR A 111 8.93 9.48 23.24
N VAL A 112 8.13 10.25 22.49
CA VAL A 112 8.48 11.58 22.00
C VAL A 112 7.36 12.56 22.37
N ASN A 113 7.73 13.76 22.86
CA ASN A 113 6.75 14.82 23.06
C ASN A 113 6.31 15.34 21.68
N MET A 114 5.09 15.00 21.28
CA MET A 114 4.52 15.29 19.97
C MET A 114 3.15 15.93 20.15
N SER A 115 2.95 17.08 19.51
CA SER A 115 1.67 17.78 19.44
C SER A 115 0.80 17.23 18.31
N GLU A 116 -0.47 17.66 18.26
CA GLU A 116 -1.36 17.34 17.14
C GLU A 116 -0.88 17.98 15.83
N ASP A 117 -0.35 19.21 15.90
CA ASP A 117 0.20 19.90 14.74
C ASP A 117 1.42 19.16 14.18
N ASP A 118 2.28 18.60 15.04
CA ASP A 118 3.41 17.77 14.61
C ASP A 118 2.93 16.51 13.87
N ALA A 119 1.88 15.86 14.38
CA ALA A 119 1.31 14.67 13.74
C ALA A 119 0.67 14.99 12.38
N VAL A 120 -0.03 16.12 12.27
CA VAL A 120 -0.60 16.61 11.01
C VAL A 120 0.50 16.99 10.03
N PHE A 121 1.58 17.62 10.49
CA PHE A 121 2.73 17.97 9.67
C PHE A 121 3.45 16.71 9.13
N ASP A 122 3.69 15.71 9.98
CA ASP A 122 4.27 14.40 9.59
C ASP A 122 3.42 13.73 8.51
N PHE A 123 2.10 13.67 8.72
CA PHE A 123 1.15 13.12 7.76
C PHE A 123 1.14 13.88 6.42
N ASN A 124 1.02 15.21 6.45
CA ASN A 124 0.96 16.03 5.23
C ASN A 124 2.25 15.93 4.42
N THR A 125 3.41 15.89 5.08
CA THR A 125 4.70 15.73 4.42
C THR A 125 4.78 14.40 3.68
N GLY A 126 4.40 13.30 4.35
CA GLY A 126 4.32 11.98 3.70
C GLY A 126 3.30 11.94 2.57
N TYR A 127 2.14 12.56 2.76
CA TYR A 127 1.05 12.59 1.78
C TYR A 127 1.45 13.33 0.50
N VAL A 128 1.98 14.55 0.61
CA VAL A 128 2.45 15.35 -0.53
C VAL A 128 3.63 14.66 -1.23
N GLY A 129 4.59 14.13 -0.48
CA GLY A 129 5.71 13.39 -1.05
C GLY A 129 5.25 12.19 -1.88
N THR A 130 4.27 11.43 -1.38
CA THR A 130 3.68 10.29 -2.09
C THR A 130 2.91 10.75 -3.34
N ALA A 131 2.19 11.87 -3.29
CA ALA A 131 1.48 12.40 -4.44
C ALA A 131 2.44 12.81 -5.58
N ILE A 132 3.55 13.46 -5.24
CA ILE A 132 4.61 13.81 -6.21
C ILE A 132 5.21 12.53 -6.80
N LEU A 133 5.52 11.54 -5.96
CA LEU A 133 6.09 10.27 -6.41
C LEU A 133 5.14 9.51 -7.33
N ALA A 134 3.82 9.55 -7.08
CA ALA A 134 2.81 8.95 -7.94
C ALA A 134 2.82 9.57 -9.36
N LEU A 135 2.99 10.89 -9.47
CA LEU A 135 3.14 11.55 -10.77
C LEU A 135 4.41 11.13 -11.50
N ILE A 136 5.52 10.93 -10.77
CA ILE A 136 6.77 10.45 -11.35
C ILE A 136 6.62 9.01 -11.85
N PHE A 137 5.98 8.11 -11.10
CA PHE A 137 5.69 6.75 -11.58
C PHE A 137 4.72 6.74 -12.78
N CYS A 138 3.73 7.61 -12.77
CA CYS A 138 2.83 7.79 -13.91
C CYS A 138 3.62 8.23 -15.15
N ALA A 139 4.53 9.21 -15.01
CA ALA A 139 5.42 9.64 -16.08
C ALA A 139 6.33 8.49 -16.56
N LEU A 140 6.88 7.68 -15.65
CA LEU A 140 7.70 6.51 -16.00
C LEU A 140 6.93 5.52 -16.89
N GLY A 141 5.73 5.12 -16.47
CA GLY A 141 4.86 4.24 -17.25
C GLY A 141 4.46 4.88 -18.58
N ALA A 142 4.14 6.18 -18.54
CA ALA A 142 3.79 6.96 -19.72
C ALA A 142 4.94 7.16 -20.69
N LEU A 143 6.21 7.11 -20.29
CA LEU A 143 7.40 7.33 -21.14
C LEU A 143 8.10 6.05 -21.57
N ILE A 144 8.01 4.97 -20.78
CA ILE A 144 8.65 3.69 -21.09
C ILE A 144 7.63 2.70 -21.66
N GLN A 145 6.53 2.45 -20.94
CA GLN A 145 5.63 1.32 -21.26
C GLN A 145 4.50 1.67 -22.24
N PHE A 146 3.98 2.90 -22.21
CA PHE A 146 2.88 3.29 -23.08
C PHE A 146 3.25 3.23 -24.58
N GLY A 147 2.62 2.31 -25.30
CA GLY A 147 2.84 2.12 -26.73
C GLY A 147 4.09 1.33 -27.11
N SER A 148 4.74 0.62 -26.16
CA SER A 148 5.81 -0.34 -26.45
C SER A 148 5.31 -1.63 -27.11
N GLY A 149 4.01 -1.92 -27.02
CA GLY A 149 3.42 -3.18 -27.48
C GLY A 149 3.59 -4.34 -26.49
N GLU A 150 4.34 -4.14 -25.39
CA GLU A 150 4.44 -5.12 -24.33
C GLU A 150 3.22 -5.11 -23.42
N GLU A 151 2.56 -6.26 -23.26
CA GLU A 151 1.49 -6.40 -22.28
C GLU A 151 2.03 -6.38 -20.85
N VAL A 152 1.27 -5.75 -19.96
CA VAL A 152 1.55 -5.77 -18.51
C VAL A 152 1.34 -7.19 -18.01
N GLN A 153 2.37 -7.78 -17.42
CA GLN A 153 2.32 -9.15 -16.94
C GLN A 153 1.33 -9.30 -15.77
N GLY A 154 0.41 -10.26 -15.89
CA GLY A 154 -0.65 -10.47 -14.89
C GLY A 154 -0.24 -11.26 -13.64
N ALA A 155 0.91 -11.93 -13.66
CA ALA A 155 1.44 -12.68 -12.52
C ALA A 155 2.52 -11.87 -11.77
N SER A 156 2.51 -11.87 -10.42
CA SER A 156 3.39 -11.02 -9.60
C SER A 156 4.88 -11.20 -9.92
N ALA A 157 5.34 -12.44 -10.07
CA ALA A 157 6.75 -12.71 -10.36
C ALA A 157 7.17 -12.18 -11.75
N ALA A 158 6.30 -12.36 -12.76
CA ALA A 158 6.53 -11.85 -14.10
C ALA A 158 6.46 -10.32 -14.15
N TYR A 159 5.54 -9.71 -13.40
CA TYR A 159 5.43 -8.26 -13.27
C TYR A 159 6.68 -7.64 -12.62
N ILE A 160 7.23 -8.25 -11.56
CA ILE A 160 8.48 -7.77 -10.94
C ILE A 160 9.63 -7.82 -11.94
N ALA A 161 9.74 -8.89 -12.73
CA ALA A 161 10.77 -8.98 -13.77
C ALA A 161 10.60 -7.88 -14.83
N GLN A 162 9.37 -7.65 -15.30
CA GLN A 162 9.05 -6.56 -16.23
C GLN A 162 9.38 -5.18 -15.64
N PHE A 163 9.00 -4.93 -14.39
CA PHE A 163 9.30 -3.68 -13.68
C PHE A 163 10.80 -3.42 -13.59
N VAL A 164 11.59 -4.44 -13.21
CA VAL A 164 13.05 -4.31 -13.12
C VAL A 164 13.66 -4.06 -14.51
N ASN A 165 13.15 -4.72 -15.56
CA ASN A 165 13.61 -4.52 -16.94
C ASN A 165 13.39 -3.06 -17.39
N MET A 166 12.26 -2.44 -17.06
CA MET A 166 11.98 -1.04 -17.41
C MET A 166 13.08 -0.09 -16.91
N TYR A 167 13.59 -0.32 -15.70
CA TYR A 167 14.71 0.48 -15.18
C TYR A 167 16.04 0.11 -15.81
N ALA A 168 16.29 -1.18 -16.05
CA ALA A 168 17.52 -1.65 -16.69
C ALA A 168 17.67 -1.11 -18.12
N GLU A 169 16.59 -0.97 -18.87
CA GLU A 169 16.60 -0.40 -20.22
C GLU A 169 16.96 1.09 -20.26
N VAL A 170 16.69 1.81 -19.19
CA VAL A 170 16.91 3.26 -19.09
C VAL A 170 18.24 3.58 -18.42
N LEU A 171 18.54 2.92 -17.30
CA LEU A 171 19.72 3.18 -16.48
C LEU A 171 20.90 2.27 -16.83
N GLY A 172 20.65 1.15 -17.50
CA GLY A 172 21.63 0.10 -17.81
C GLY A 172 21.54 -1.12 -16.87
N GLU A 173 22.15 -2.23 -17.29
CA GLU A 173 22.08 -3.52 -16.57
C GLU A 173 22.66 -3.49 -15.15
N TRP A 174 23.59 -2.57 -14.85
CA TRP A 174 24.13 -2.40 -13.49
C TRP A 174 23.03 -2.01 -12.48
N ALA A 175 21.97 -1.33 -12.92
CA ALA A 175 20.88 -0.90 -12.07
C ALA A 175 19.94 -2.07 -11.69
N ARG A 176 19.97 -3.19 -12.41
CA ARG A 176 19.07 -4.34 -12.20
C ARG A 176 19.10 -4.82 -10.75
N PHE A 177 20.29 -5.04 -10.19
CA PHE A 177 20.44 -5.50 -8.81
C PHE A 177 19.94 -4.46 -7.80
N LEU A 178 20.27 -3.19 -8.02
CA LEU A 178 19.85 -2.09 -7.15
C LEU A 178 18.32 -1.97 -7.11
N ILE A 179 17.67 -1.94 -8.27
CA ILE A 179 16.21 -1.81 -8.38
C ILE A 179 15.51 -3.05 -7.83
N THR A 180 16.04 -4.26 -8.07
CA THR A 180 15.48 -5.49 -7.50
C THR A 180 15.54 -5.46 -5.97
N LEU A 181 16.66 -5.02 -5.38
CA LEU A 181 16.80 -4.87 -3.94
C LEU A 181 15.83 -3.83 -3.38
N ILE A 182 15.72 -2.67 -4.03
CA ILE A 182 14.79 -1.61 -3.63
C ILE A 182 13.34 -2.12 -3.69
N ALA A 183 12.95 -2.76 -4.79
CA ALA A 183 11.60 -3.31 -4.96
C ALA A 183 11.28 -4.35 -3.87
N PHE A 184 12.22 -5.25 -3.57
CA PHE A 184 12.09 -6.20 -2.47
C PHE A 184 11.88 -5.49 -1.14
N LEU A 185 12.72 -4.51 -0.81
CA LEU A 185 12.63 -3.77 0.45
C LEU A 185 11.32 -2.96 0.58
N CYS A 186 10.84 -2.36 -0.50
CA CYS A 186 9.56 -1.63 -0.53
C CYS A 186 8.36 -2.57 -0.30
N ILE A 187 8.30 -3.70 -1.01
CA ILE A 187 7.20 -4.66 -0.85
C ILE A 187 7.27 -5.29 0.55
N PHE A 188 8.46 -5.66 1.01
CA PHE A 188 8.65 -6.21 2.35
C PHE A 188 8.26 -5.23 3.45
N GLY A 189 8.62 -3.95 3.31
CA GLY A 189 8.20 -2.89 4.23
C GLY A 189 6.68 -2.72 4.28
N THR A 190 5.99 -2.87 3.15
CA THR A 190 4.52 -2.84 3.08
C THR A 190 3.91 -4.02 3.85
N VAL A 191 4.45 -5.23 3.68
CA VAL A 191 4.00 -6.43 4.42
C VAL A 191 4.12 -6.23 5.93
N ILE A 192 5.26 -5.73 6.41
CA ILE A 192 5.47 -5.42 7.83
C ILE A 192 4.43 -4.41 8.32
N THR A 193 4.28 -3.31 7.59
CA THR A 193 3.39 -2.19 7.96
C THR A 193 1.94 -2.63 8.08
N VAL A 194 1.47 -3.47 7.14
CA VAL A 194 0.12 -4.03 7.14
C VAL A 194 -0.07 -5.02 8.28
N ILE A 195 0.87 -5.94 8.51
CA ILE A 195 0.78 -6.90 9.61
C ILE A 195 0.72 -6.17 10.96
N ASP A 196 1.61 -5.22 11.22
CA ASP A 196 1.59 -4.46 12.48
C ASP A 196 0.31 -3.62 12.61
N GLY A 197 -0.05 -2.87 11.57
CA GLY A 197 -1.17 -1.95 11.59
C GLY A 197 -2.53 -2.62 11.83
N TYR A 198 -2.87 -3.63 11.02
CA TYR A 198 -4.13 -4.37 11.19
C TYR A 198 -4.15 -5.18 12.49
N SER A 199 -3.01 -5.71 12.94
CA SER A 199 -2.95 -6.44 14.21
C SER A 199 -3.24 -5.54 15.39
N ARG A 200 -2.70 -4.30 15.40
CA ARG A 200 -3.03 -3.29 16.41
C ARG A 200 -4.51 -2.93 16.36
N ALA A 201 -5.06 -2.68 15.17
CA ALA A 201 -6.47 -2.33 14.99
C ALA A 201 -7.40 -3.42 15.54
N ASN A 202 -7.14 -4.67 15.19
CA ASN A 202 -7.94 -5.82 15.62
C ASN A 202 -7.80 -6.07 17.12
N ASN A 203 -6.59 -5.95 17.66
CA ASN A 203 -6.34 -6.11 19.08
C ASN A 203 -7.06 -5.04 19.91
N GLU A 204 -6.98 -3.77 19.51
CA GLU A 204 -7.72 -2.68 20.17
C GLU A 204 -9.24 -2.83 20.03
N SER A 205 -9.72 -3.20 18.84
CA SER A 205 -11.15 -3.45 18.62
C SER A 205 -11.68 -4.55 19.54
N LEU A 206 -10.98 -5.68 19.62
CA LEU A 206 -11.36 -6.78 20.51
C LEU A 206 -11.28 -6.38 21.99
N ARG A 207 -10.26 -5.58 22.36
CA ARG A 207 -10.13 -5.06 23.73
C ARG A 207 -11.35 -4.21 24.12
N LEU A 208 -11.78 -3.32 23.23
CA LEU A 208 -12.96 -2.47 23.44
C LEU A 208 -14.24 -3.30 23.55
N LEU A 209 -14.44 -4.27 22.63
CA LEU A 209 -15.61 -5.16 22.65
C LEU A 209 -15.69 -6.01 23.94
N LEU A 210 -14.55 -6.45 24.46
CA LEU A 210 -14.48 -7.22 25.71
C LEU A 210 -14.41 -6.36 26.99
N GLY A 211 -14.51 -5.03 26.88
CA GLY A 211 -14.46 -4.12 28.02
C GLY A 211 -13.14 -4.14 28.81
N LYS A 212 -12.03 -4.54 28.18
CA LYS A 212 -10.74 -4.69 28.85
C LYS A 212 -10.03 -3.33 28.98
N LYS A 213 -9.48 -3.05 30.17
CA LYS A 213 -8.78 -1.78 30.46
C LYS A 213 -7.48 -1.58 29.68
N LYS A 214 -6.75 -2.67 29.38
CA LYS A 214 -5.46 -2.60 28.69
C LYS A 214 -5.33 -3.70 27.64
N SER A 215 -4.60 -3.34 26.59
CA SER A 215 -4.22 -4.23 25.51
C SER A 215 -3.09 -5.13 25.96
N SER A 216 -3.15 -6.42 25.64
CA SER A 216 -2.12 -7.39 26.03
C SER A 216 -1.11 -7.55 24.89
N GLN A 217 0.17 -7.47 25.21
CA GLN A 217 1.24 -7.72 24.24
C GLN A 217 1.15 -9.14 23.63
N LYS A 218 0.75 -10.13 24.44
CA LYS A 218 0.52 -11.49 23.95
C LYS A 218 -0.62 -11.56 22.94
N ALA A 219 -1.67 -10.75 23.14
CA ALA A 219 -2.79 -10.67 22.22
C ALA A 219 -2.38 -9.98 20.91
N LEU A 220 -1.56 -8.93 20.96
CA LEU A 220 -1.01 -8.30 19.78
C LEU A 220 -0.19 -9.29 18.92
N TYR A 221 0.67 -10.10 19.54
CA TYR A 221 1.44 -11.11 18.81
C TYR A 221 0.57 -12.21 18.22
N ALA A 222 -0.47 -12.64 18.95
CA ALA A 222 -1.44 -13.58 18.39
C ALA A 222 -2.12 -12.98 17.14
N TRP A 223 -2.51 -11.71 17.19
CA TRP A 223 -3.05 -11.01 16.02
C TRP A 223 -2.05 -10.90 14.87
N MET A 224 -0.78 -10.61 15.14
CA MET A 224 0.28 -10.59 14.11
C MET A 224 0.43 -11.94 13.41
N THR A 225 0.46 -13.04 14.18
CA THR A 225 0.52 -14.39 13.62
C THR A 225 -0.73 -14.71 12.79
N VAL A 226 -1.92 -14.37 13.30
CA VAL A 226 -3.19 -14.60 12.58
C VAL A 226 -3.23 -13.80 11.28
N THR A 227 -2.89 -12.51 11.33
CA THR A 227 -2.88 -11.63 10.14
C THR A 227 -1.87 -12.11 9.10
N ALA A 228 -0.67 -12.53 9.51
CA ALA A 228 0.33 -13.10 8.60
C ALA A 228 -0.16 -14.41 7.97
N ALA A 229 -0.71 -15.32 8.76
CA ALA A 229 -1.23 -16.60 8.27
C ALA A 229 -2.39 -16.42 7.29
N VAL A 230 -3.35 -15.54 7.60
CA VAL A 230 -4.46 -15.22 6.71
C VAL A 230 -3.96 -14.59 5.41
N GLY A 231 -3.00 -13.66 5.50
CA GLY A 231 -2.37 -13.05 4.32
C GLY A 231 -1.71 -14.09 3.41
N LEU A 232 -0.96 -15.04 3.98
CA LEU A 232 -0.33 -16.13 3.23
C LEU A 232 -1.36 -17.05 2.56
N VAL A 233 -2.45 -17.40 3.27
CA VAL A 233 -3.53 -18.21 2.69
C VAL A 233 -4.14 -17.49 1.49
N ILE A 234 -4.45 -16.19 1.61
CA ILE A 234 -4.99 -15.40 0.51
C ILE A 234 -4.01 -15.38 -0.67
N VAL A 235 -2.74 -15.06 -0.44
CA VAL A 235 -1.72 -15.03 -1.50
C VAL A 235 -1.61 -16.39 -2.20
N TYR A 236 -1.65 -17.49 -1.46
CA TYR A 236 -1.61 -18.83 -2.03
C TYR A 236 -2.83 -19.15 -2.89
N LEU A 237 -4.04 -18.82 -2.41
CA LEU A 237 -5.28 -19.02 -3.16
C LEU A 237 -5.32 -18.22 -4.47
N PHE A 238 -4.67 -17.05 -4.50
CA PHE A 238 -4.66 -16.15 -5.65
C PHE A 238 -3.34 -16.15 -6.46
N ALA A 239 -2.38 -17.03 -6.14
CA ALA A 239 -1.04 -17.01 -6.75
C ALA A 239 -1.04 -17.10 -8.28
N GLY A 240 -2.04 -17.79 -8.85
CA GLY A 240 -2.21 -17.92 -10.31
C GLY A 240 -3.02 -16.81 -10.98
N ASN A 241 -3.64 -15.90 -10.23
CA ASN A 241 -4.47 -14.82 -10.79
C ASN A 241 -4.49 -13.58 -9.88
N VAL A 242 -3.36 -12.87 -9.90
CA VAL A 242 -3.15 -11.65 -9.10
C VAL A 242 -4.10 -10.53 -9.54
N ALA A 243 -4.44 -10.46 -10.82
CA ALA A 243 -5.42 -9.50 -11.33
C ALA A 243 -6.78 -9.65 -10.64
N SER A 244 -7.27 -10.88 -10.45
CA SER A 244 -8.52 -11.14 -9.71
C SER A 244 -8.41 -10.74 -8.24
N MET A 245 -7.26 -11.00 -7.59
CA MET A 245 -7.02 -10.58 -6.21
C MET A 245 -7.08 -9.05 -6.07
N LEU A 246 -6.39 -8.33 -6.95
CA LEU A 246 -6.38 -6.87 -6.96
C LEU A 246 -7.78 -6.31 -7.21
N ARG A 247 -8.52 -6.86 -8.18
CA ARG A 247 -9.91 -6.46 -8.45
C ARG A 247 -10.80 -6.65 -7.23
N PHE A 248 -10.73 -7.82 -6.59
CA PHE A 248 -11.49 -8.09 -5.37
C PHE A 248 -11.14 -7.09 -4.25
N ALA A 249 -9.86 -6.86 -3.99
CA ALA A 249 -9.40 -5.94 -2.96
C ALA A 249 -9.83 -4.49 -3.23
N MET A 250 -9.71 -4.02 -4.48
CA MET A 250 -10.14 -2.67 -4.88
C MET A 250 -11.64 -2.50 -4.69
N ILE A 251 -12.46 -3.46 -5.13
CA ILE A 251 -13.93 -3.39 -4.98
C ILE A 251 -14.32 -3.41 -3.50
N ALA A 252 -13.79 -4.35 -2.73
CA ALA A 252 -14.09 -4.49 -1.32
C ALA A 252 -13.73 -3.21 -0.54
N SER A 253 -12.53 -2.68 -0.77
CA SER A 253 -12.07 -1.42 -0.18
C SER A 253 -12.97 -0.25 -0.60
N PHE A 254 -13.33 -0.16 -1.88
CA PHE A 254 -14.16 0.93 -2.37
C PHE A 254 -15.55 0.95 -1.72
N ILE A 255 -16.19 -0.22 -1.58
CA ILE A 255 -17.51 -0.34 -0.96
C ILE A 255 -17.46 0.02 0.53
N THR A 256 -16.37 -0.30 1.24
CA THR A 256 -16.25 0.01 2.67
C THR A 256 -15.78 1.43 2.95
N THR A 257 -15.12 2.08 1.99
CA THR A 257 -14.55 3.44 2.12
C THR A 257 -15.54 4.50 2.61
N PRO A 258 -16.80 4.60 2.10
CA PRO A 258 -17.77 5.58 2.60
C PRO A 258 -18.08 5.44 4.10
N PHE A 259 -18.12 4.20 4.61
CA PHE A 259 -18.39 3.92 6.02
C PHE A 259 -17.22 4.35 6.89
N PHE A 260 -15.99 4.00 6.52
CA PHE A 260 -14.79 4.45 7.23
C PHE A 260 -14.61 5.97 7.15
N GLY A 261 -14.93 6.59 6.01
CA GLY A 261 -14.94 8.04 5.86
C GLY A 261 -15.92 8.71 6.83
N TYR A 262 -17.15 8.18 6.94
CA TYR A 262 -18.16 8.70 7.86
C TYR A 262 -17.73 8.54 9.32
N LEU A 263 -17.22 7.37 9.69
CA LEU A 263 -16.73 7.11 11.05
C LEU A 263 -15.59 8.06 11.43
N ASN A 264 -14.64 8.30 10.53
CA ASN A 264 -13.58 9.29 10.74
C ASN A 264 -14.14 10.71 10.93
N TYR A 265 -15.04 11.14 10.05
CA TYR A 265 -15.68 12.45 10.15
C TYR A 265 -16.43 12.63 11.48
N SER A 266 -17.21 11.63 11.89
CA SER A 266 -17.97 11.66 13.14
C SER A 266 -17.06 11.63 14.37
N LEU A 267 -15.92 10.94 14.30
CA LEU A 267 -14.97 10.87 15.41
C LEU A 267 -14.25 12.20 15.62
N VAL A 268 -13.79 12.82 14.53
CA VAL A 268 -13.02 14.08 14.58
C VAL A 268 -13.94 15.27 14.85
N ASN A 269 -15.14 15.30 14.29
CA ASN A 269 -16.11 16.38 14.50
C ASN A 269 -17.07 16.04 15.66
N ASN A 270 -16.60 16.22 16.89
CA ASN A 270 -17.31 15.87 18.12
C ASN A 270 -17.40 17.07 19.10
N LYS A 271 -17.94 16.87 20.30
CA LYS A 271 -18.11 17.97 21.28
C LYS A 271 -16.79 18.59 21.75
N GLU A 272 -15.71 17.82 21.73
CA GLU A 272 -14.39 18.20 22.25
C GLU A 272 -13.48 18.78 21.14
N HIS A 273 -13.71 18.40 19.88
CA HIS A 273 -12.96 18.89 18.73
C HIS A 273 -13.91 19.23 17.58
N GLN A 274 -13.82 20.46 17.08
CA GLN A 274 -14.62 20.94 15.95
C GLN A 274 -13.72 21.22 14.76
N ILE A 275 -14.02 20.58 13.64
CA ILE A 275 -13.26 20.79 12.40
C ILE A 275 -13.51 22.19 11.84
N LYS A 276 -12.51 22.73 11.13
CA LYS A 276 -12.62 24.02 10.45
C LYS A 276 -13.80 23.99 9.46
N PRO A 277 -14.57 25.10 9.30
CA PRO A 277 -15.78 25.11 8.47
C PRO A 277 -15.57 24.65 7.02
N TRP A 278 -14.44 25.02 6.41
CA TRP A 278 -14.12 24.60 5.04
C TRP A 278 -13.80 23.10 4.95
N LEU A 279 -13.11 22.54 5.96
CA LEU A 279 -12.85 21.09 6.05
C LEU A 279 -14.16 20.33 6.22
N LYS A 280 -15.10 20.87 7.00
CA LYS A 280 -16.43 20.28 7.16
C LYS A 280 -17.17 20.17 5.84
N VAL A 281 -17.22 21.25 5.07
CA VAL A 281 -17.84 21.26 3.73
C VAL A 281 -17.14 20.27 2.82
N LEU A 282 -15.80 20.26 2.81
CA LEU A 282 -15.02 19.33 1.99
C LEU A 282 -15.25 17.87 2.37
N SER A 283 -15.31 17.54 3.65
CA SER A 283 -15.63 16.20 4.14
C SER A 283 -17.04 15.77 3.74
N ILE A 284 -18.04 16.66 3.84
CA ILE A 284 -19.41 16.36 3.42
C ILE A 284 -19.48 16.10 1.91
N ILE A 285 -18.85 16.94 1.09
CA ILE A 285 -18.77 16.75 -0.36
C ILE A 285 -18.07 15.42 -0.68
N GLY A 286 -16.96 15.12 -0.01
CA GLY A 286 -16.25 13.86 -0.14
C GLY A 286 -17.10 12.64 0.22
N LEU A 287 -17.90 12.72 1.29
CA LEU A 287 -18.83 11.65 1.67
C LEU A 287 -19.93 11.47 0.63
N ILE A 288 -20.55 12.56 0.14
CA ILE A 288 -21.55 12.50 -0.94
C ILE A 288 -20.95 11.84 -2.18
N TYR A 289 -19.73 12.22 -2.54
CA TYR A 289 -18.98 11.61 -3.64
C TYR A 289 -18.76 10.10 -3.41
N LEU A 290 -18.24 9.71 -2.24
CA LEU A 290 -17.95 8.31 -1.93
C LEU A 290 -19.21 7.43 -1.93
N PHE A 291 -20.28 7.86 -1.26
CA PHE A 291 -21.55 7.14 -1.26
C PHE A 291 -22.20 7.11 -2.64
N GLY A 292 -22.15 8.21 -3.39
CA GLY A 292 -22.69 8.32 -4.73
C GLY A 292 -22.01 7.36 -5.72
N PHE A 293 -20.67 7.33 -5.74
CA PHE A 293 -19.95 6.42 -6.62
C PHE A 293 -19.99 4.97 -6.16
N ALA A 294 -20.03 4.68 -4.85
CA ALA A 294 -20.26 3.32 -4.36
C ALA A 294 -21.63 2.79 -4.83
N LEU A 295 -22.68 3.61 -4.74
CA LEU A 295 -24.01 3.25 -5.24
C LEU A 295 -24.02 3.07 -6.76
N PHE A 296 -23.40 3.99 -7.50
CA PHE A 296 -23.24 3.88 -8.95
C PHE A 296 -22.54 2.56 -9.33
N PHE A 297 -21.45 2.23 -8.64
CA PHE A 297 -20.70 1.00 -8.89
C PHE A 297 -21.55 -0.25 -8.64
N ILE A 298 -22.29 -0.29 -7.52
CA ILE A 298 -23.19 -1.42 -7.20
C ILE A 298 -24.29 -1.54 -8.26
N ILE A 299 -24.90 -0.44 -8.69
CA ILE A 299 -25.94 -0.45 -9.74
C ILE A 299 -25.37 -0.91 -11.08
N ALA A 300 -24.20 -0.39 -11.47
CA ALA A 300 -23.54 -0.77 -12.72
C ALA A 300 -23.20 -2.27 -12.74
N TRP A 301 -22.73 -2.80 -11.61
CA TRP A 301 -22.45 -4.22 -11.44
C TRP A 301 -23.71 -5.09 -11.51
N LEU A 302 -24.79 -4.70 -10.81
CA LEU A 302 -26.07 -5.42 -10.84
C LEU A 302 -26.76 -5.38 -12.21
N THR A 303 -26.52 -4.32 -13.00
CA THR A 303 -27.09 -4.17 -14.35
C THR A 303 -26.24 -4.81 -15.45
N GLY A 304 -25.10 -5.42 -15.11
CA GLY A 304 -24.20 -6.08 -16.06
C GLY A 304 -23.44 -5.13 -16.97
N ASN A 305 -23.37 -3.84 -16.61
CA ASN A 305 -22.66 -2.82 -17.39
C ASN A 305 -21.15 -2.78 -17.07
N ILE A 306 -20.71 -3.51 -16.03
CA ILE A 306 -19.31 -3.71 -15.60
C ILE A 306 -19.09 -5.08 -14.98
#